data_AF-A0A7Y0APM5-F1
#
_entry.id   AF-A0A7Y0APM5-F1
#
_cell.length_a   1.000
_cell.length_b   1.000
_cell.length_c   1.000
_cell.angle_alpha   90.00
_cell.angle_beta   90.00
_cell.angle_gamma   90.00
#
_symmetry.space_group_name_H-M   'P 1'
#
loop_
_entity.id
_entity.type
_entity.pdbx_description
1 polymer ?
#
loop_
_entity_poly.entity_id
_entity_poly.type
_entity_poly.pdbx_seq_one_letter_code
_entity_poly.pdbx_strand_id
1 'polypeptide(L)' 'MKNLKKISRESLKAVKGGITQECAVWWGSGKPYYKTEAACIQAAANNPDDFPYCHNECGRWYGY' A
#
# COMPACT_ATOMS: atom_id res chain seq x y z
N MET A 1 1.75 36.38 9.93
CA MET A 1 2.09 35.06 10.49
C MET A 1 0.87 34.16 10.32
N LYS A 2 0.95 33.10 9.49
CA LYS A 2 -0.21 32.27 9.13
C LYS A 2 -0.59 31.37 10.32
N ASN A 3 -1.82 31.50 10.79
CA ASN A 3 -2.41 30.69 11.86
C ASN A 3 -2.40 29.21 11.47
N LEU A 4 -1.46 28.42 12.03
CA LEU A 4 -1.56 26.97 12.00
C LEU A 4 -2.71 26.56 12.92
N LYS A 5 -3.86 26.22 12.32
CA LYS A 5 -4.99 25.61 13.02
C LYS A 5 -4.48 24.38 13.78
N LYS A 6 -4.76 24.33 15.08
CA LYS A 6 -4.50 23.20 15.97
C LYS A 6 -5.12 21.95 15.36
N ILE A 7 -4.30 21.15 14.68
CA ILE A 7 -4.62 19.76 14.34
C ILE A 7 -4.87 19.07 15.69
N SER A 8 -6.10 18.63 15.92
CA SER A 8 -6.47 17.90 17.13
C SER A 8 -5.62 16.63 17.22
N ARG A 9 -5.17 16.27 18.43
CA ARG A 9 -4.33 15.09 18.70
C ARG A 9 -4.91 13.78 18.14
N GLU A 10 -6.21 13.75 17.91
CA GLU A 10 -6.96 12.64 17.31
C GLU A 10 -6.58 12.41 15.84
N SER A 11 -6.39 13.48 15.06
CA SER A 11 -5.88 13.38 13.68
C SER A 11 -4.39 12.99 13.65
N LEU A 12 -3.64 13.28 14.73
CA LEU A 12 -2.22 12.94 14.83
C LEU A 12 -1.97 11.45 15.13
N LYS A 13 -2.94 10.73 15.71
CA LYS A 13 -2.86 9.27 15.91
C LYS A 13 -3.00 8.48 14.61
N ALA A 14 -3.59 9.05 13.57
CA ALA A 14 -3.58 8.47 12.23
C ALA A 14 -2.24 8.69 11.50
N VAL A 15 -1.44 9.68 11.93
CA VAL A 15 -0.19 10.12 11.26
C VAL A 15 1.03 9.83 12.13
N LYS A 16 1.04 8.70 12.85
CA LYS A 16 2.24 8.21 13.55
C LYS A 16 2.44 6.73 13.27
N GLY A 17 2.91 6.42 12.07
CA GLY A 17 3.38 5.09 11.68
C GLY A 17 2.30 4.02 11.47
N GLY A 18 1.03 4.41 11.47
CA GLY A 18 -0.08 3.51 11.18
C GLY A 18 -0.29 3.41 9.68
N ILE A 19 -0.30 2.18 9.18
CA ILE A 19 -0.81 1.86 7.85
C ILE A 19 -2.22 2.45 7.67
N THR A 20 -2.53 3.03 6.50
CA THR A 20 -3.89 3.51 6.22
C THR A 20 -4.87 2.33 6.22
N GLN A 21 -6.15 2.58 6.45
CA GLN A 21 -7.17 1.52 6.43
C GLN A 21 -7.17 0.76 5.09
N GLU A 22 -6.99 1.48 3.98
CA GLU A 22 -6.90 0.91 2.63
C GLU A 22 -5.73 -0.07 2.53
N CYS A 23 -4.56 0.35 3.00
CA CYS A 23 -3.39 -0.52 3.02
C CYS A 23 -3.56 -1.71 3.97
N ALA A 24 -4.26 -1.55 5.11
CA ALA A 24 -4.56 -2.66 6.01
C ALA A 24 -5.48 -3.71 5.36
N VAL A 25 -6.45 -3.28 4.53
CA VAL A 25 -7.33 -4.18 3.77
C VAL A 25 -6.51 -5.03 2.80
N TRP A 26 -5.60 -4.41 2.05
CA TRP A 26 -4.71 -5.14 1.15
C TRP A 26 -3.77 -6.09 1.90
N TRP A 27 -3.17 -5.64 3.00
CA TRP A 27 -2.29 -6.47 3.81
C TRP A 27 -3.02 -7.65 4.45
N GLY A 28 -4.33 -7.51 4.73
CA GLY A 28 -5.21 -8.55 5.24
C GLY A 28 -5.88 -9.40 4.15
N SER A 29 -5.73 -9.07 2.87
CA SER A 29 -6.39 -9.76 1.77
C SER A 29 -5.86 -11.19 1.54
N GLY A 30 -4.72 -11.55 2.13
CA GLY A 30 -4.06 -12.86 1.92
C GLY A 30 -3.43 -13.02 0.54
N LYS A 31 -3.50 -11.98 -0.31
CA LYS A 31 -2.84 -11.96 -1.62
C LYS A 31 -1.32 -11.97 -1.47
N PRO A 32 -0.59 -12.66 -2.35
CA PRO A 32 0.86 -12.60 -2.39
C PRO A 32 1.31 -11.17 -2.71
N TYR A 33 2.40 -10.75 -2.07
CA TYR A 33 2.99 -9.44 -2.29
C TYR A 33 4.50 -9.52 -2.49
N TYR A 34 5.02 -8.58 -3.25
CA TYR A 34 6.43 -8.42 -3.57
C TYR A 34 7.00 -7.17 -2.90
N LYS A 35 8.29 -7.20 -2.58
CA LYS A 35 8.98 -6.07 -1.93
C LYS A 35 9.35 -4.97 -2.92
N THR A 36 9.44 -5.28 -4.21
CA THR A 36 9.87 -4.35 -5.26
C THR A 36 8.97 -4.49 -6.48
N GLU A 37 8.86 -3.39 -7.24
CA GLU A 37 8.07 -3.34 -8.48
C GLU A 37 8.59 -4.38 -9.49
N ALA A 38 9.91 -4.42 -9.69
CA ALA A 38 10.54 -5.34 -10.63
C ALA A 38 10.22 -6.82 -10.33
N ALA A 39 10.16 -7.21 -9.05
CA ALA A 39 9.80 -8.57 -8.66
C ALA A 39 8.33 -8.88 -8.98
N CYS A 40 7.43 -7.91 -8.79
CA CYS A 40 6.04 -8.05 -9.19
C CYS A 40 5.89 -8.16 -10.71
N ILE A 41 6.55 -7.27 -11.47
CA ILE A 41 6.50 -7.29 -12.94
C ILE A 41 7.07 -8.60 -13.49
N GLN A 42 8.17 -9.11 -12.92
CA GLN A 42 8.68 -10.43 -13.30
C GLN A 42 7.67 -11.54 -13.01
N ALA A 43 6.99 -11.49 -11.87
CA ALA A 43 5.98 -12.50 -11.55
C ALA A 43 4.77 -12.43 -12.49
N ALA A 44 4.32 -11.22 -12.83
CA ALA A 44 3.25 -10.97 -13.79
C ALA A 44 3.64 -11.46 -15.20
N ALA A 45 4.89 -11.26 -15.60
CA ALA A 45 5.40 -11.78 -16.88
C ALA A 45 5.44 -13.32 -16.94
N ASN A 46 5.60 -13.98 -15.79
CA ASN A 46 5.53 -15.44 -15.70
C ASN A 46 4.08 -15.97 -15.59
N ASN A 47 3.13 -15.14 -15.13
CA ASN A 47 1.73 -15.52 -14.91
C ASN A 47 0.77 -14.43 -15.43
N PRO A 48 0.78 -14.13 -16.74
CA PRO A 48 0.03 -13.00 -17.29
C PRO A 48 -1.50 -13.16 -17.22
N ASP A 49 -2.00 -14.40 -17.10
CA ASP A 49 -3.42 -14.70 -16.92
C ASP A 49 -3.92 -14.48 -15.48
N ASP A 50 -3.02 -14.49 -14.49
CA ASP A 50 -3.38 -14.51 -13.07
C ASP A 50 -3.33 -13.11 -12.44
N PHE A 51 -2.38 -12.27 -12.87
CA PHE A 51 -2.24 -10.87 -12.44
C PHE A 51 -1.44 -10.05 -13.48
N PRO A 52 -2.11 -9.43 -14.47
CA PRO A 52 -1.43 -8.69 -15.53
C PRO A 52 -0.79 -7.37 -15.05
N TYR A 53 -1.19 -6.84 -13.90
CA TYR A 53 -0.71 -5.55 -13.39
C TYR A 53 -0.16 -5.65 -11.96
N CYS A 54 0.67 -4.66 -11.63
CA CYS A 54 1.25 -4.53 -10.30
C CYS A 54 0.74 -3.26 -9.63
N HIS A 55 0.15 -3.42 -8.44
CA HIS A 55 -0.37 -2.33 -7.63
C HIS A 55 0.49 -2.15 -6.37
N ASN A 56 0.99 -0.94 -6.12
CA ASN A 56 1.71 -0.64 -4.88
C ASN A 56 0.74 -0.17 -3.81
N GLU A 57 0.70 -0.89 -2.70
CA GLU A 57 -0.08 -0.50 -1.53
C GLU A 57 0.79 -0.40 -0.28
N CYS A 58 1.04 0.84 0.14
CA CYS A 58 1.91 1.20 1.25
C CYS A 58 3.28 0.48 1.24
N GLY A 59 3.94 0.41 0.08
CA GLY A 59 5.28 -0.18 -0.06
C GLY A 59 5.31 -1.69 -0.27
N ARG A 60 4.15 -2.32 -0.48
CA ARG A 60 4.05 -3.72 -0.94
C ARG A 60 3.43 -3.76 -2.34
N TRP A 61 3.97 -4.59 -3.22
CA TRP A 61 3.50 -4.73 -4.58
C TRP A 61 2.61 -5.95 -4.71
N TYR A 62 1.36 -5.78 -5.12
CA TYR A 62 0.40 -6.87 -5.31
C TYR A 62 0.15 -7.09 -6.80
N GLY A 63 0.01 -8.34 -7.21
CA GLY A 63 -0.52 -8.69 -8.52
C GLY A 63 -2.04 -8.46 -8.56
N TYR A 64 -2.51 -7.74 -9.57
CA TYR A 64 -3.92 -7.44 -9.84
C TYR A 64 -4.27 -7.70 -11.30
#